data_AF-A0A3C0LBQ9-F1
#
_entry.id   AF-A0A3C0LBQ9-F1
#
_cell.length_a   1.000
_cell.length_b   1.000
_cell.length_c   1.000
_cell.angle_alpha   90.00
_cell.angle_beta   90.00
_cell.angle_gamma   90.00
#
_symmetry.space_group_name_H-M   'P 1'
#
loop_
_entity.id
_entity.type
_entity.pdbx_description
1 polymer ?
#
loop_
_entity_poly.entity_id
_entity_poly.type
_entity_poly.pdbx_seq_one_letter_code
_entity_poly.pdbx_strand_id
1 'polypeptide(L)' 'MRFAFYKKLQEYLKIPVKDAIIAPLKYAEFMIELNKNFGWGHNKICSYEPLPIYEIKRWKLSDQYPGMKGVVLAQ' A
#
# COMPACT_ATOMS: atom_id res chain seq x y z
N MET A 1 9.92 -8.94 -20.50
CA MET A 1 10.74 -8.16 -19.54
C MET A 1 10.40 -6.68 -19.71
N ARG A 2 9.50 -6.12 -18.87
CA ARG A 2 8.94 -4.75 -19.03
C ARG A 2 9.48 -3.74 -17.99
N PHE A 3 10.62 -4.02 -17.38
CA PHE A 3 11.28 -3.03 -16.52
C PHE A 3 12.07 -2.05 -17.40
N ALA A 4 12.05 -0.75 -17.07
CA ALA A 4 12.77 0.33 -17.76
C ALA A 4 12.20 0.87 -19.09
N PHE A 5 10.94 0.57 -19.47
CA PHE A 5 10.30 1.22 -20.62
C PHE A 5 10.19 2.74 -20.46
N TYR A 6 10.02 3.22 -19.22
CA TYR A 6 9.95 4.65 -18.91
C TYR A 6 11.17 5.44 -19.39
N LYS A 7 12.38 4.83 -19.42
CA LYS A 7 13.61 5.50 -19.90
C LYS A 7 13.53 5.81 -21.39
N LYS A 8 13.11 4.82 -22.18
CA LYS A 8 12.92 4.99 -23.63
C LYS A 8 11.85 6.04 -23.93
N LEU A 9 10.76 6.02 -23.17
CA LEU A 9 9.68 6.99 -23.33
C LEU A 9 10.13 8.41 -22.96
N GLN A 10 10.94 8.55 -21.91
CA GLN A 10 11.54 9.83 -21.51
C GLN A 10 12.53 10.35 -22.56
N GLU A 11 13.36 9.49 -23.14
CA GLU A 11 14.27 9.86 -24.23
C GLU A 11 13.52 10.33 -25.48
N TYR A 12 12.37 9.73 -25.78
CA TYR A 12 11.52 10.09 -26.91
C TYR A 12 10.73 11.39 -26.68
N LEU A 13 10.04 11.50 -25.54
CA LEU A 13 9.17 12.64 -25.24
C LEU A 13 9.91 13.86 -24.69
N LYS A 14 11.17 13.70 -24.26
CA LYS A 14 11.99 14.76 -23.61
C LYS A 14 11.35 15.36 -22.35
N ILE A 15 10.47 14.63 -21.68
CA ILE A 15 9.85 15.00 -20.41
C ILE A 15 10.11 13.91 -19.35
N PRO A 16 10.15 14.25 -18.05
CA PRO A 16 10.26 13.25 -16.99
C PRO A 16 9.08 12.28 -17.02
N VAL A 17 9.35 10.98 -17.13
CA VAL A 17 8.32 9.93 -17.10
C VAL A 17 8.39 9.21 -15.77
N LYS A 18 7.28 9.22 -15.02
CA LYS A 18 7.14 8.44 -13.79
C LYS A 18 6.78 7.00 -14.12
N ASP A 19 7.57 6.06 -13.62
CA ASP A 19 7.28 4.64 -13.71
C ASP A 19 6.30 4.23 -12.59
N ALA A 20 5.21 3.56 -12.98
CA ALA A 20 4.13 3.18 -12.06
C ALA A 20 4.51 2.07 -11.07
N ILE A 21 5.66 1.43 -11.23
CA ILE A 21 6.17 0.40 -10.30
C ILE A 21 7.27 0.99 -9.42
N ILE A 22 8.25 1.67 -10.03
CA ILE A 22 9.40 2.21 -9.29
C ILE A 22 9.00 3.38 -8.39
N ALA A 23 8.12 4.27 -8.85
CA ALA A 23 7.74 5.44 -8.06
C ALA A 23 7.00 5.06 -6.77
N PRO A 24 5.98 4.16 -6.77
CA PRO A 24 5.36 3.71 -5.53
C PRO A 24 6.30 2.93 -4.62
N LEU A 25 7.22 2.13 -5.16
CA LEU A 25 8.20 1.40 -4.36
C LEU A 25 9.11 2.36 -3.57
N LYS A 26 9.67 3.37 -4.25
CA LYS A 26 10.47 4.41 -3.60
C LYS A 26 9.67 5.26 -2.63
N TYR A 27 8.41 5.52 -2.94
CA TYR A 27 7.53 6.22 -2.02
C TYR A 27 7.24 5.40 -0.75
N ALA A 28 7.05 4.08 -0.86
CA ALA A 28 6.87 3.21 0.29
C ALA A 28 8.11 3.16 1.19
N GLU A 29 9.31 3.07 0.61
CA GLU A 29 10.58 3.19 1.35
C GLU A 29 10.64 4.50 2.14
N PHE A 30 10.32 5.62 1.49
CA PHE A 30 10.27 6.95 2.12
C PHE A 30 9.25 7.02 3.26
N MET A 31 8.04 6.46 3.09
CA MET A 31 7.03 6.43 4.16
C MET A 31 7.49 5.60 5.37
N ILE A 32 8.21 4.50 5.15
CA ILE A 32 8.80 3.71 6.24
C ILE A 32 9.83 4.54 7.01
N GLU A 33 10.67 5.31 6.31
CA GLU A 33 11.64 6.19 6.94
C GLU A 33 10.97 7.31 7.75
N LEU A 34 9.92 7.93 7.21
CA LEU A 34 9.11 8.90 7.94
C LEU A 34 8.48 8.31 9.21
N ASN A 35 8.01 7.07 9.14
CA ASN A 35 7.47 6.38 10.31
C ASN A 35 8.54 6.14 11.37
N LYS A 36 9.73 5.66 10.98
CA LYS A 36 10.83 5.40 11.89
C LYS A 36 11.35 6.65 12.57
N ASN A 37 11.45 7.76 11.83
CA ASN A 37 12.07 8.99 12.31
C ASN A 37 11.09 9.93 13.04
N PHE A 38 9.82 9.94 12.63
CA PHE A 38 8.82 10.89 13.13
C PHE A 38 7.53 10.24 13.67
N GLY A 39 7.39 8.91 13.56
CA GLY A 39 6.16 8.20 13.93
C GLY A 39 5.00 8.41 12.95
N TRP A 40 5.24 9.04 11.79
CA TRP A 40 4.18 9.37 10.85
C TRP A 40 3.75 8.14 10.05
N GLY A 41 2.44 7.98 9.87
CA GLY A 41 1.85 6.84 9.16
C GLY A 41 0.44 7.17 8.68
N HIS A 42 -0.28 6.17 8.19
CA HIS A 42 -1.67 6.36 7.79
C HIS A 42 -2.54 6.73 8.98
N ASN A 43 -3.26 7.85 8.86
CA ASN A 43 -4.27 8.23 9.82
C ASN A 43 -5.39 7.18 9.81
N LYS A 44 -5.72 6.59 10.96
CA LYS A 44 -6.78 5.58 11.11
C LYS A 44 -8.14 6.16 11.50
N ILE A 45 -8.30 7.47 11.45
CA ILE A 45 -9.58 8.14 11.73
C ILE A 45 -10.38 8.25 10.42
N CYS A 46 -11.67 7.96 10.46
CA CYS A 46 -12.61 8.01 9.34
C CYS A 46 -12.28 7.03 8.19
N SER A 47 -11.89 7.53 7.02
CA SER A 47 -11.84 6.73 5.77
C SER A 47 -10.84 5.57 5.75
N TYR A 48 -9.87 5.59 6.67
CA TYR A 48 -8.83 4.55 6.80
C TYR A 48 -8.97 3.78 8.13
N GLU A 49 -10.10 3.95 8.82
CA GLU A 49 -10.45 3.19 10.02
C GLU A 49 -10.35 1.69 9.75
N PRO A 50 -9.94 0.89 10.75
CA PRO A 50 -9.99 -0.56 10.62
C PRO A 50 -11.40 -1.03 10.23
N LEU A 51 -11.46 -2.08 9.41
CA LEU A 51 -12.72 -2.71 9.05
C LEU A 51 -13.50 -3.07 10.32
N PRO A 52 -14.79 -2.71 10.42
CA PRO A 52 -15.58 -3.05 11.58
C PRO A 52 -15.82 -4.57 11.64
N ILE A 53 -15.89 -5.12 12.86
CA ILE A 53 -15.98 -6.57 13.11
C ILE A 53 -17.16 -7.21 12.36
N TYR A 54 -18.27 -6.50 12.21
CA TYR A 54 -19.46 -7.03 11.52
C TYR A 54 -19.20 -7.26 10.02
N GLU A 55 -18.38 -6.43 9.36
CA GLU A 55 -17.99 -6.66 7.96
C GLU A 55 -17.05 -7.85 7.85
N ILE A 56 -16.09 -7.98 8.76
CA ILE A 56 -15.16 -9.13 8.80
C ILE A 56 -15.95 -10.45 8.88
N LYS A 57 -16.96 -10.51 9.75
CA LYS A 57 -17.86 -11.67 9.89
C LYS A 57 -18.74 -11.88 8.65
N ARG A 58 -19.38 -10.82 8.14
CA ARG A 58 -20.27 -10.90 6.97
C ARG A 58 -19.55 -11.43 5.72
N TRP A 59 -18.30 -11.04 5.53
CA TRP A 59 -17.48 -11.45 4.40
C TRP A 59 -16.68 -12.73 4.66
N LYS A 60 -16.79 -13.33 5.85
CA LYS A 60 -16.05 -14.55 6.26
C LYS A 60 -14.54 -14.43 6.00
N LEU A 61 -13.97 -13.25 6.27
CA LEU A 61 -12.57 -12.98 5.94
C LEU A 61 -11.60 -13.86 6.73
N SER A 62 -11.97 -14.25 7.96
CA SER A 62 -11.16 -15.12 8.81
C SER A 62 -10.98 -16.51 8.21
N ASP A 63 -11.97 -17.00 7.48
CA ASP A 63 -11.94 -18.32 6.83
C ASP A 63 -11.08 -18.28 5.55
N GLN A 64 -11.14 -17.16 4.82
CA GLN A 64 -10.39 -16.96 3.58
C GLN A 64 -8.91 -16.67 3.82
N TYR A 65 -8.57 -16.01 4.93
CA TYR A 65 -7.22 -15.58 5.26
C TYR A 65 -6.80 -16.05 6.66
N PRO A 66 -6.63 -17.38 6.84
CA PRO A 66 -6.24 -17.93 8.13
C PRO A 66 -4.85 -17.40 8.53
N GLY A 67 -4.75 -16.82 9.73
CA GLY A 67 -3.50 -16.29 10.29
C GLY A 67 -3.24 -14.80 10.04
N MET A 68 -4.11 -14.09 9.33
CA MET A 68 -3.96 -12.65 9.11
C MET A 68 -4.33 -11.84 10.36
N LYS A 69 -3.35 -11.17 10.98
CA LYS A 69 -3.58 -10.28 12.13
C LYS A 69 -4.57 -9.17 11.75
N GLY A 70 -5.54 -8.90 12.62
CA GLY A 70 -6.60 -7.91 12.39
C GLY A 70 -7.90 -8.49 11.81
N VAL A 71 -7.83 -9.67 11.18
CA VAL A 71 -9.01 -10.43 10.71
C VAL A 71 -9.42 -11.47 11.75
N VAL A 72 -8.43 -12.08 12.42
CA VAL A 72 -8.63 -13.15 13.41
C VAL A 72 -9.20 -12.65 14.75
N LEU A 73 -9.11 -11.34 15.06
CA LEU A 73 -9.66 -10.75 16.29
C LEU A 73 -11.20 -10.77 16.36
N ALA A 74 -11.87 -11.18 15.28
CA ALA A 74 -13.32 -11.23 15.15
C ALA A 74 -13.94 -12.60 15.48
N GLN A 75 -13.25 -13.47 16.25
CA GLN A 75 -13.82 -14.73 16.74
C GLN A 75 -14.62 -14.48 18.02
#